data_AF-A0A1Y2S7M1-F1
#
_entry.id   AF-A0A1Y2S7M1-F1
#
_cell.length_a   1.000
_cell.length_b   1.000
_cell.length_c   1.000
_cell.angle_alpha   90.00
_cell.angle_beta   90.00
_cell.angle_gamma   90.00
#
_symmetry.space_group_name_H-M   'P 1'
#
loop_
_entity.id
_entity.type
_entity.pdbx_description
1 polymer ?
#
loop_
_entity_poly.entity_id
_entity_poly.type
_entity_poly.pdbx_seq_one_letter_code
_entity_poly.pdbx_strand_id
1 'polypeptide(L)'
;MAQGETVRQWAKENYPNLRFIFSPEFVVANGGADITYLFADSVDDGSTATNATLLQVVPVKYQLLGSENGIKGYLEDATNATAGIFVTRPWAITRLTGI
;
A
#
# COMPACT_ATOMS: atom_id res chain seq x y z
N MET A 1 9.05 14.37 -32.62
CA MET A 1 8.10 15.40 -32.17
C MET A 1 8.08 15.31 -30.66
N ALA A 2 8.59 16.30 -29.93
CA ALA A 2 8.61 16.25 -28.47
C ALA A 2 7.17 16.46 -27.98
N GLN A 3 6.49 15.36 -27.68
CA GLN A 3 5.20 15.39 -27.00
C GLN A 3 5.45 16.04 -25.65
N GLY A 4 4.76 17.15 -25.33
CA GLY A 4 4.78 17.80 -24.02
C GLY A 4 4.09 16.93 -22.96
N GLU A 5 4.40 15.64 -22.97
CA GLU A 5 3.81 14.61 -22.17
C GLU A 5 4.55 14.58 -20.84
N THR A 6 3.80 14.68 -19.75
CA THR A 6 4.39 14.52 -18.41
C THR A 6 4.93 13.10 -18.26
N VAL A 7 6.02 12.92 -17.51
CA VAL A 7 6.60 11.58 -17.24
C VAL A 7 5.54 10.60 -16.72
N ARG A 8 4.58 11.09 -15.94
CA ARG A 8 3.45 10.30 -15.42
C ARG A 8 2.50 9.84 -16.52
N GLN A 9 2.25 10.68 -17.52
CA GLN A 9 1.39 10.33 -18.64
C GLN A 9 2.08 9.28 -19.52
N TRP A 10 3.36 9.49 -19.84
CA TRP A 10 4.15 8.52 -20.62
C TRP A 10 4.19 7.16 -19.96
N ALA A 11 4.40 7.13 -18.64
CA ALA A 11 4.44 5.88 -17.89
C ALA A 11 3.09 5.15 -17.89
N LYS A 12 1.96 5.87 -17.86
CA LYS A 12 0.62 5.27 -17.94
C LYS A 12 0.31 4.72 -19.33
N GLU A 13 0.76 5.41 -20.38
CA GLU A 13 0.52 4.99 -21.77
C GLU A 13 1.36 3.74 -22.12
N ASN A 14 2.61 3.67 -21.65
CA ASN A 14 3.50 2.55 -21.93
C ASN A 14 3.31 1.36 -20.98
N TYR A 15 2.88 1.61 -19.74
CA TYR A 15 2.67 0.59 -18.71
C TYR A 15 1.24 0.71 -18.14
N PRO A 16 0.23 0.15 -18.83
CA PRO A 16 -1.17 0.33 -18.43
C PRO A 16 -1.49 -0.27 -17.06
N ASN A 17 -0.72 -1.25 -16.61
CA ASN A 17 -0.87 -1.89 -15.29
C ASN A 17 -0.09 -1.18 -14.17
N LEU A 18 0.63 -0.09 -14.48
CA LEU A 18 1.39 0.67 -13.49
C LEU A 18 0.48 1.64 -12.74
N ARG A 19 0.55 1.59 -11.41
CA ARG A 19 -0.19 2.50 -10.53
C ARG A 19 0.78 3.31 -9.68
N PHE A 20 0.54 4.63 -9.64
CA PHE A 20 1.24 5.55 -8.75
C PHE A 20 0.40 5.80 -7.49
N ILE A 21 0.94 5.44 -6.34
CA ILE A 21 0.36 5.75 -5.02
C ILE A 21 1.31 6.70 -4.32
N PHE A 22 0.77 7.83 -3.85
CA PHE A 22 1.51 8.72 -2.98
C PHE A 22 1.36 8.26 -1.53
N SER A 23 2.48 8.14 -0.82
CA SER A 23 2.52 7.84 0.60
C SER A 23 3.33 8.93 1.32
N PRO A 24 2.72 9.70 2.24
CA PRO A 24 3.44 10.75 2.95
C PRO A 24 4.56 10.18 3.83
N GLU A 25 4.44 8.93 4.25
CA GLU A 25 5.43 8.26 5.11
C GLU A 25 6.75 7.95 4.40
N PHE A 26 6.82 8.17 3.08
CA PHE A 26 8.03 7.95 2.28
C PHE A 26 8.84 9.22 2.05
N VAL A 27 8.34 10.38 2.50
CA VAL A 27 9.07 11.65 2.46
C VAL A 27 10.07 11.67 3.62
N VAL A 28 11.35 11.94 3.34
CA VAL A 28 12.45 12.07 4.33
C VAL A 28 12.71 10.75 5.11
N ALA A 29 12.11 9.63 4.65
CA ALA A 29 12.08 8.36 5.36
C ALA A 29 13.44 7.63 5.45
N ASN A 30 14.42 7.99 4.61
CA ASN A 30 15.76 7.41 4.65
C ASN A 30 16.80 8.43 5.10
N GLY A 31 16.86 8.68 6.41
CA GLY A 31 17.88 9.57 6.99
C GLY A 31 17.86 10.99 6.42
N GLY A 32 16.68 11.50 6.07
CA GLY A 32 16.54 12.82 5.43
C GLY A 32 16.12 12.77 3.97
N ALA A 33 16.28 11.62 3.30
CA ALA A 33 15.99 11.47 1.88
C ALA A 33 14.62 10.82 1.61
N ASP A 34 13.99 11.26 0.53
CA ASP A 34 12.75 10.70 0.01
C ASP A 34 12.99 9.30 -0.58
N ILE A 35 12.00 8.42 -0.41
CA ILE A 35 12.04 7.06 -0.93
C ILE A 35 10.84 6.76 -1.83
N THR A 36 11.02 5.79 -2.72
CA THR A 36 9.92 5.18 -3.48
C THR A 36 10.15 3.70 -3.59
N TYR A 37 9.07 2.93 -3.49
CA TYR A 37 9.06 1.51 -3.75
C TYR A 37 8.36 1.24 -5.08
N LEU A 38 8.98 0.42 -5.91
CA LEU A 38 8.36 -0.18 -7.08
C LEU A 38 8.29 -1.68 -6.83
N PHE A 39 7.08 -2.24 -6.91
CA PHE A 39 6.88 -3.68 -6.78
C PHE A 39 5.74 -4.13 -7.69
N ALA A 40 5.77 -5.41 -8.08
CA ALA A 40 4.65 -6.04 -8.76
C ALA A 40 3.59 -6.45 -7.72
N ASP A 41 2.31 -6.13 -7.93
CA ASP A 41 1.23 -6.54 -7.01
C ASP A 41 1.11 -8.08 -6.94
N SER A 42 1.25 -8.75 -8.08
CA SER A 42 1.28 -10.22 -8.16
C SER A 42 2.23 -10.71 -9.25
N VAL A 43 2.89 -11.84 -9.02
CA VAL A 43 3.70 -12.55 -10.01
C VAL A 43 3.32 -14.01 -10.03
N ASP A 44 3.09 -14.55 -11.23
CA ASP A 44 2.88 -15.97 -11.44
C ASP A 44 4.24 -16.67 -11.64
N ASP A 45 4.72 -17.29 -10.57
CA ASP A 45 5.99 -18.04 -10.52
C ASP A 45 5.79 -19.54 -10.30
N GLY A 46 4.55 -20.02 -10.46
CA GLY A 46 4.17 -21.42 -10.21
C GLY A 46 3.89 -21.76 -8.74
N SER A 47 3.78 -20.76 -7.86
CA SER A 47 3.38 -20.98 -6.46
C SER A 47 1.93 -21.44 -6.31
N THR A 48 1.70 -22.38 -5.39
CA THR A 48 0.35 -22.92 -5.11
C THR A 48 -0.40 -22.16 -4.02
N ALA A 49 0.28 -21.30 -3.25
CA ALA A 49 -0.31 -20.63 -2.09
C ALA A 49 -0.94 -19.27 -2.46
N THR A 50 -0.14 -18.34 -2.97
CA THR A 50 -0.61 -17.04 -3.46
C THR A 50 0.41 -16.44 -4.40
N ASN A 51 -0.08 -15.69 -5.38
CA ASN A 51 0.75 -14.97 -6.34
C ASN A 51 1.05 -13.53 -5.89
N ALA A 52 0.49 -13.07 -4.76
CA ALA A 52 0.70 -11.72 -4.25
C ALA A 52 2.12 -11.53 -3.70
N THR A 53 2.82 -10.47 -4.12
CA THR A 53 4.18 -10.12 -3.66
C THR A 53 4.19 -9.63 -2.21
N LEU A 54 3.17 -8.86 -1.84
CA LEU A 54 2.90 -8.38 -0.49
C LEU A 54 1.54 -8.91 -0.06
N LEU A 55 1.51 -9.71 1.00
CA LEU A 55 0.28 -10.27 1.55
C LEU A 55 -0.07 -9.52 2.84
N GLN A 56 -1.20 -8.82 2.81
CA GLN A 56 -1.79 -8.27 4.02
C GLN A 56 -2.62 -9.34 4.74
N VAL A 57 -2.25 -9.65 5.97
CA VAL A 57 -2.98 -10.58 6.83
C VAL A 57 -3.65 -9.78 7.93
N VAL A 58 -4.98 -9.83 7.97
CA VAL A 58 -5.80 -9.13 8.99
C VAL A 58 -6.43 -10.17 9.91
N PRO A 59 -5.75 -10.55 11.01
CA PRO A 59 -6.28 -11.52 11.97
C PRO A 59 -7.54 -11.04 12.70
N VAL A 60 -7.63 -9.75 13.04
CA VAL A 60 -8.82 -9.16 13.68
C VAL A 60 -9.21 -7.92 12.89
N LYS A 61 -10.42 -7.95 12.33
CA LYS A 61 -11.03 -6.80 11.67
C LYS A 61 -11.59 -5.85 12.72
N TYR A 62 -11.62 -4.55 12.39
CA TYR A 62 -12.29 -3.55 13.21
C TYR A 62 -13.75 -3.97 13.46
N GLN A 63 -14.17 -3.92 14.72
CA GLN A 63 -15.52 -4.27 15.14
C GLN A 63 -16.06 -3.21 16.10
N LEU A 64 -17.33 -2.86 15.90
CA LEU A 64 -18.08 -2.03 16.83
C LEU A 64 -18.56 -2.94 17.97
N LEU A 65 -18.15 -2.61 19.20
CA LEU A 65 -18.47 -3.41 20.40
C LEU A 65 -19.89 -3.10 20.91
N GLY A 66 -20.35 -1.85 20.74
CA GLY A 66 -21.68 -1.42 21.12
C GLY A 66 -21.84 0.10 21.04
N SER A 67 -23.10 0.54 21.04
CA SER A 67 -23.48 1.95 21.14
C SER A 67 -24.40 2.10 22.35
N GLU A 68 -24.03 2.94 23.31
CA GLU A 68 -24.88 3.26 24.46
C GLU A 68 -25.52 4.64 24.28
N ASN A 69 -26.82 4.73 24.60
CA ASN A 69 -27.64 5.90 24.33
C ASN A 69 -27.81 6.73 25.62
N GLY A 70 -27.10 7.85 25.73
CA GLY A 70 -27.17 8.74 26.88
C GLY A 70 -28.23 9.83 26.73
N ILE A 71 -28.60 10.49 27.85
CA ILE A 71 -29.63 11.56 27.88
C ILE A 71 -29.25 12.77 26.99
N LYS A 72 -27.98 12.91 26.59
CA LYS A 72 -27.49 14.01 25.74
C LYS A 72 -26.35 13.65 24.77
N GLY A 73 -26.23 12.40 24.35
CA GLY A 73 -25.22 11.96 23.37
C GLY A 73 -25.15 10.45 23.19
N TYR A 74 -24.61 10.02 22.05
CA TYR A 74 -24.30 8.61 21.76
C TYR A 74 -22.83 8.33 22.09
N LEU A 75 -22.56 7.25 22.83
CA LEU A 75 -21.20 6.75 23.06
C LEU A 75 -21.02 5.48 22.23
N GLU A 76 -20.19 5.55 21.19
CA GLU A 76 -19.77 4.39 20.40
C GLU A 76 -18.43 3.88 20.90
N ASP A 77 -18.36 2.59 21.20
CA ASP A 77 -17.11 1.92 21.58
C ASP A 77 -16.68 0.95 20.46
N ALA A 78 -15.39 0.97 20.17
CA ALA A 78 -14.83 0.24 19.06
C ALA A 78 -13.51 -0.41 19.45
N THR A 79 -13.32 -1.64 18.99
CA THR A 79 -12.09 -2.38 19.23
C THR A 79 -11.06 -2.15 18.14
N ASN A 80 -9.79 -2.35 18.48
CA ASN A 80 -8.68 -2.20 17.54
C ASN A 80 -8.66 -3.30 16.47
N ALA A 81 -8.06 -2.99 15.32
CA ALA A 81 -7.73 -3.97 14.29
C ALA A 81 -6.23 -4.24 14.32
N THR A 82 -5.83 -5.51 14.29
CA THR A 82 -4.42 -5.91 14.11
C THR A 82 -4.25 -6.38 12.67
N ALA A 83 -3.29 -5.79 11.96
CA ALA A 83 -2.92 -6.20 10.61
C ALA A 83 -1.40 -6.33 10.51
N GLY A 84 -0.95 -7.33 9.75
CA GLY A 84 0.46 -7.55 9.43
C GLY A 84 0.65 -7.68 7.92
N ILE A 85 1.88 -7.45 7.46
CA ILE A 85 2.26 -7.59 6.05
C ILE A 85 3.38 -8.63 5.98
N PHE A 86 3.22 -9.60 5.09
CA PHE A 86 4.29 -10.55 4.74
C PHE A 86 4.80 -10.27 3.32
N VAL A 87 6.12 -10.29 3.17
CA VAL A 87 6.78 -10.22 1.87
C VAL A 87 7.07 -11.63 1.37
N THR A 88 6.32 -12.09 0.37
CA THR A 88 6.49 -13.45 -0.17
C THR A 88 7.56 -13.50 -1.26
N ARG A 89 7.75 -12.40 -2.00
CA ARG A 89 8.65 -12.30 -3.16
C ARG A 89 9.52 -11.05 -3.05
N PRO A 90 10.56 -11.07 -2.20
CA PRO A 90 11.41 -9.89 -1.99
C PRO A 90 12.16 -9.47 -3.27
N TRP A 91 12.42 -10.40 -4.18
CA TRP A 91 13.08 -10.12 -5.47
C TRP A 91 12.23 -9.30 -6.45
N ALA A 92 10.91 -9.21 -6.24
CA ALA A 92 9.98 -8.44 -7.06
C ALA A 92 9.76 -7.01 -6.52
N ILE A 93 10.61 -6.56 -5.58
CA ILE A 93 10.54 -5.24 -4.94
C ILE A 93 11.86 -4.51 -5.14
N THR A 94 11.78 -3.28 -5.63
CA THR A 94 12.91 -2.35 -5.74
C THR A 94 12.64 -1.10 -4.92
N ARG A 95 13.63 -0.70 -4.12
CA ARG A 95 13.63 0.58 -3.39
C ARG A 95 14.55 1.58 -4.08
N LEU A 96 14.05 2.79 -4.27
CA LEU A 96 14.79 3.94 -4.75
C LEU A 96 14.87 4.96 -3.61
N THR A 97 16.00 5.66 -3.49
CA THR A 97 16.24 6.68 -2.46
C THR A 97 16.91 7.90 -3.09
N GLY A 98 16.55 9.11 -2.66
CA GLY A 98 17.15 10.36 -3.14
C GLY A 98 16.57 10.86 -4.48
N ILE A 99 15.27 10.71 -4.65
CA ILE A 99 14.47 11.12 -5.82
C ILE A 99 13.75 12.44 -5.57
#